data_AF-A0A7X8UWB8-F1
#
_entry.id   AF-A0A7X8UWB8-F1
#
_cell.length_a   1.000
_cell.length_b   1.000
_cell.length_c   1.000
_cell.angle_alpha   90.00
_cell.angle_beta   90.00
_cell.angle_gamma   90.00
#
_symmetry.space_group_name_H-M   'P 1'
#
loop_
_entity.id
_entity.type
_entity.pdbx_description
1 polymer ?
#
loop_
_entity_poly.entity_id
_entity_poly.type
_entity_poly.pdbx_seq_one_letter_code
_entity_poly.pdbx_strand_id
1 'polypeptide(L)' 'MRVYTYSEARQKLASVLDRAESTGKVLIRRKDGSTFALTPEQDGRSPLDVPSIQARVSTRELVEIVKKGRRKTKGRGRRG' A
#
# COMPACT_ATOMS: atom_id res chain seq x y z
N MET A 1 -3.10 -14.92 -16.33
CA MET A 1 -4.02 -13.81 -16.68
C MET A 1 -5.30 -14.39 -17.29
N ARG A 2 -6.48 -14.01 -16.81
CA ARG A 2 -7.77 -14.53 -17.31
C ARG A 2 -8.57 -13.41 -17.97
N VAL A 3 -9.28 -13.72 -19.06
CA VAL A 3 -10.12 -12.78 -19.81
C VAL A 3 -11.58 -13.14 -19.57
N TYR A 4 -12.39 -12.16 -19.18
CA TYR A 4 -13.84 -12.28 -19.02
C TYR A 4 -14.54 -11.41 -20.05
N THR A 5 -15.73 -11.81 -20.48
CA THR A 5 -16.62 -10.89 -21.18
C THR A 5 -17.26 -9.91 -20.19
N TYR A 6 -17.69 -8.74 -20.68
CA TYR A 6 -18.45 -7.79 -19.87
C TYR A 6 -19.66 -8.42 -19.16
N SER A 7 -20.40 -9.28 -19.86
CA SER A 7 -21.58 -9.95 -19.30
C SER A 7 -21.21 -10.92 -18.18
N GLU A 8 -20.15 -11.71 -18.34
CA GLU A 8 -19.65 -12.62 -17.28
C GLU A 8 -19.15 -11.84 -16.07
N ALA A 9 -18.38 -10.78 -16.30
CA ALA A 9 -17.86 -9.93 -15.22
C ALA A 9 -18.99 -9.27 -14.43
N ARG A 10 -20.06 -8.84 -15.11
CA ARG A 10 -21.25 -8.28 -14.46
C ARG A 10 -22.00 -9.33 -13.62
N GLN A 11 -22.12 -10.56 -14.11
CA GLN A 11 -22.84 -11.63 -13.40
C GLN A 11 -22.06 -12.19 -12.21
N LYS A 12 -20.72 -12.19 -12.28
CA LYS A 12 -19.83 -12.86 -11.32
C LYS A 12 -18.75 -11.93 -10.79
N LEU A 13 -19.11 -10.68 -10.50
CA LEU A 13 -18.14 -9.64 -10.16
C LEU A 13 -17.24 -10.01 -8.97
N ALA A 14 -17.82 -10.60 -7.91
CA ALA A 14 -17.07 -11.06 -6.74
C ALA A 14 -15.93 -12.03 -7.12
N SER A 15 -16.24 -13.09 -7.86
CA SER A 15 -15.23 -14.06 -8.30
C SER A 15 -14.18 -13.45 -9.26
N VAL A 16 -14.56 -12.42 -10.02
CA VAL A 16 -13.62 -11.69 -10.88
C VAL A 16 -12.66 -10.84 -10.05
N LEU A 17 -13.14 -10.22 -8.96
CA LEU A 17 -12.32 -9.49 -7.99
C LEU A 17 -11.36 -10.43 -7.25
N ASP A 18 -11.86 -11.56 -6.71
CA ASP A 18 -11.00 -12.57 -6.07
C ASP A 18 -9.91 -13.07 -7.02
N ARG A 19 -10.25 -13.19 -8.31
CA ARG A 19 -9.28 -13.59 -9.34
C ARG A 19 -8.27 -12.48 -9.62
N ALA A 20 -8.71 -11.23 -9.65
CA ALA A 20 -7.84 -10.07 -9.82
C ALA A 20 -6.86 -9.93 -8.65
N GLU A 21 -7.33 -10.16 -7.42
CA GLU A 21 -6.52 -10.15 -6.21
C GLU A 21 -5.48 -11.29 -6.22
N SER A 22 -5.92 -12.53 -6.48
CA SER A 22 -5.01 -13.69 -6.49
C SER A 22 -4.01 -13.72 -7.65
N THR A 23 -4.34 -13.16 -8.81
CA THR A 23 -3.44 -13.16 -9.98
C THR A 23 -2.81 -11.80 -10.27
N GLY A 24 -3.16 -10.76 -9.53
CA GLY A 24 -2.73 -9.38 -9.71
C GLY A 24 -3.34 -8.66 -10.92
N LYS A 25 -4.01 -9.36 -11.86
CA LYS A 25 -4.62 -8.75 -13.05
C LYS A 25 -5.60 -9.68 -13.76
N VAL A 26 -6.76 -9.15 -14.14
CA VAL A 26 -7.69 -9.76 -15.10
C VAL A 26 -8.08 -8.78 -16.20
N LEU A 27 -8.51 -9.30 -17.34
CA LEU A 27 -8.98 -8.49 -18.46
C LEU A 27 -10.48 -8.67 -18.66
N ILE A 28 -11.17 -7.59 -19.00
CA ILE A 28 -12.60 -7.58 -19.32
C ILE A 28 -12.76 -7.08 -20.75
N ARG A 29 -13.30 -7.92 -21.63
CA ARG A 29 -13.55 -7.59 -23.04
C ARG A 29 -15.04 -7.28 -23.26
N ARG A 30 -15.31 -6.14 -23.90
CA ARG A 30 -16.65 -5.72 -24.31
C ARG A 30 -16.92 -6.14 -25.76
N LYS A 31 -18.20 -6.07 -26.16
CA LYS A 31 -18.65 -6.45 -27.51
C LYS A 31 -18.11 -5.54 -28.61
N ASP A 32 -17.80 -4.28 -28.28
CA ASP A 32 -17.16 -3.31 -29.17
C ASP A 32 -15.66 -3.61 -29.43
N GLY A 33 -15.11 -4.69 -28.84
CA GLY A 33 -13.71 -5.07 -28.95
C GLY A 33 -12.79 -4.40 -27.93
N SER A 34 -13.28 -3.39 -27.19
CA SER A 34 -12.50 -2.75 -26.15
C SER A 34 -12.18 -3.73 -25.02
N THR A 35 -10.96 -3.62 -24.49
CA THR A 35 -10.47 -4.48 -23.41
C THR A 35 -9.97 -3.61 -22.27
N PHE A 36 -10.51 -3.84 -21.09
CA PHE A 36 -10.14 -3.16 -19.85
C PHE A 36 -9.35 -4.10 -18.97
N ALA A 37 -8.42 -3.56 -18.18
CA ALA A 37 -7.72 -4.31 -17.15
C ALA A 37 -8.31 -3.96 -15.78
N LEU A 38 -8.59 -4.99 -14.99
CA LEU A 38 -8.89 -4.87 -13.57
C LEU A 38 -7.67 -5.37 -12.81
N THR A 39 -7.06 -4.47 -12.06
CA THR A 39 -5.94 -4.73 -11.16
C THR A 39 -6.38 -4.35 -9.76
N PRO A 40 -6.04 -5.15 -8.73
CA PRO A 40 -6.26 -4.74 -7.36
C PRO A 40 -5.49 -3.44 -7.12
N GLU A 41 -6.15 -2.49 -6.50
CA GLU A 41 -5.47 -1.30 -6.01
C GLU A 41 -4.57 -1.74 -4.85
N GLN A 42 -3.28 -1.45 -4.96
CA GLN A 42 -2.41 -1.60 -3.81
C GLN A 42 -2.79 -0.47 -2.86
N ASP A 43 -3.22 -0.81 -1.64
CA ASP A 43 -3.38 0.18 -0.58
C ASP A 43 -2.15 1.08 -0.63
N GLY A 44 -2.40 2.38 -0.85
CA GLY A 44 -1.36 3.36 -1.05
C GLY A 44 -0.32 3.15 0.03
N ARG A 45 0.92 2.86 -0.39
CA ARG A 45 2.08 2.71 0.49
C ARG A 45 1.97 3.76 1.57
N SER A 46 2.12 3.33 2.83
CA SER A 46 2.03 4.21 3.99
C SER A 46 2.74 5.53 3.66
N PRO A 47 2.23 6.70 4.08
CA PRO A 47 2.96 7.95 3.87
C PRO A 47 4.36 7.94 4.50
N LEU A 48 4.66 6.95 5.34
CA LEU A 48 5.97 6.68 5.94
C LEU A 48 6.80 5.61 5.21
N ASP A 49 6.25 4.97 4.17
CA ASP A 49 6.93 4.00 3.31
C ASP A 49 7.78 4.74 2.26
N VAL A 50 8.90 5.27 2.75
CA VAL A 50 9.91 5.99 1.97
C VAL A 50 11.14 5.09 1.78
N PRO A 51 11.84 5.17 0.63
CA PRO A 51 13.09 4.44 0.42
C PRO A 51 14.10 4.71 1.53
N SER A 52 14.82 3.68 1.96
CA SER A 52 15.87 3.83 2.97
C SER A 52 17.12 4.50 2.38
N ILE A 53 17.83 5.25 3.21
CA ILE A 53 19.17 5.76 2.88
C ILE A 53 20.23 5.02 3.68
N GLN A 54 21.35 4.70 3.05
CA GLN A 54 22.51 4.16 3.75
C GLN A 54 23.26 5.30 4.44
N ALA A 55 22.87 5.61 5.67
CA ALA A 55 23.54 6.62 6.47
C ALA A 55 24.74 6.02 7.23
N ARG A 56 25.90 6.69 7.18
CA ARG A 56 27.08 6.32 7.98
C ARG A 56 26.93 6.86 9.41
N VAL A 57 26.15 6.16 10.23
CA VAL A 57 25.87 6.57 11.62
C VAL A 57 26.29 5.45 12.56
N SER A 58 26.93 5.81 13.68
CA SER A 58 27.34 4.84 14.70
C SER A 58 26.20 4.52 15.68
N THR A 59 26.22 3.34 16.31
CA THR A 59 25.22 2.98 17.33
C THR A 59 25.20 3.96 18.50
N ARG A 60 26.36 4.48 18.92
CA ARG A 60 26.46 5.46 20.01
C ARG A 60 25.71 6.75 19.66
N GLU A 61 25.89 7.22 18.44
CA GLU A 61 25.25 8.43 17.92
C GLU A 61 23.73 8.28 17.84
N LEU A 62 23.23 7.13 17.35
CA LEU A 62 21.79 6.84 17.35
C LEU A 62 21.19 6.88 18.77
N VAL A 63 21.88 6.28 19.74
CA VAL A 63 21.43 6.26 21.15
C VAL A 63 21.36 7.68 21.72
N GLU A 64 22.35 8.54 21.43
CA GLU A 64 22.35 9.93 21.87
C GLU A 64 21.21 10.75 21.23
N ILE A 65 20.92 10.54 19.94
CA ILE A 65 19.79 11.19 19.24
C ILE A 65 18.45 10.79 19.89
N VAL A 66 18.24 9.50 20.17
CA VAL A 66 17.02 9.01 20.83
C VAL A 66 16.87 9.58 22.24
N LYS A 67 17.95 9.62 23.03
CA LYS A 67 17.96 10.23 24.37
C LYS A 67 17.58 11.72 24.31
N LYS A 68 18.11 12.47 23.33
CA LYS A 68 17.80 13.89 23.12
C LYS A 68 16.32 14.10 22.75
N GLY A 69 15.75 13.23 21.92
CA GLY A 69 14.33 13.25 21.57
C GLY A 69 13.41 13.04 22.77
N ARG A 70 13.69 12.02 23.60
CA ARG A 70 12.88 11.70 24.81
C ARG A 70 12.96 12.77 25.91
N ARG A 71 14.02 13.56 25.98
CA ARG A 71 14.15 14.66 26.96
C ARG A 71 13.17 15.80 26.71
N LYS A 72 12.72 16.03 25.47
CA LYS A 72 11.82 17.14 25.12
C LYS A 72 10.36 16.93 25.55
N THR A 73 9.95 15.72 25.90
CA THR A 73 8.55 15.42 26.27
C THR A 73 8.27 15.53 27.78
N LYS A 74 9.30 15.65 28.64
CA LYS A 74 9.12 15.79 30.10
C LYS A 74 8.87 17.24 30.56
N GLY A 75 7.95 17.95 29.91
CA GLY A 75 7.71 19.37 30.16
C GLY A 75 6.27 19.87 30.13
N ARG A 76 5.26 19.01 30.06
CA ARG A 76 3.84 19.42 30.17
C ARG A 76 3.04 18.39 30.93
N GLY A 77 2.99 18.55 32.25
CA GLY A 77 2.22 17.68 33.13
C GLY A 77 2.55 17.93 34.59
N ARG A 78 2.43 19.18 35.04
CA ARG A 78 2.30 19.58 36.46
C ARG A 78 2.11 21.09 36.57
N ARG A 79 0.87 21.53 36.58
CA ARG A 79 0.39 22.62 37.46
C ARG A 79 -1.04 22.24 37.84
N GLY A 80 -1.23 22.00 39.14
CA GLY A 80 -2.54 22.10 39.78
C GLY A 80 -2.85 23.56 40.09
#